data_AF-A0A9E7A322-F1
#
_entry.id   AF-A0A9E7A322-F1
#
_cell.length_a   1.000
_cell.length_b   1.000
_cell.length_c   1.000
_cell.angle_alpha   90.00
_cell.angle_beta   90.00
_cell.angle_gamma   90.00
#
_symmetry.space_group_name_H-M   'P 1'
#
loop_
_entity.id
_entity.type
_entity.pdbx_description
1 polymer ?
#
loop_
_entity_poly.entity_id
_entity_poly.type
_entity_poly.pdbx_seq_one_letter_code
_entity_poly.pdbx_strand_id
1 'polypeptide(L)'
;MGKSSRDKGLRRERAIVDIHMKCGLRAERVPLSGAVRYRGNGADVDLYVRGAEPVKAEVKARGEGDGFKTLERWLGGNDALFLWRDRATPMVVLPLHVWIEIARRSVRCTEPDADRERARRARQAEEGPLPSPDAIAEVTP
;
A
#
# COMPACT_ATOMS: atom_id res chain seq x y z
N MET A 1 25.02 -5.64 -3.96
CA MET A 1 23.57 -5.82 -4.22
C MET A 1 23.34 -5.81 -5.73
N GLY A 2 22.84 -6.90 -6.31
CA GLY A 2 22.74 -7.08 -7.76
C GLY A 2 21.60 -6.27 -8.42
N LYS A 3 21.70 -6.04 -9.74
CA LYS A 3 20.71 -5.34 -10.57
C LYS A 3 19.30 -5.93 -10.45
N SER A 4 19.20 -7.27 -10.49
CA SER A 4 17.92 -8.00 -10.40
C SER A 4 17.16 -7.74 -9.09
N SER A 5 17.86 -7.66 -7.95
CA SER A 5 17.24 -7.37 -6.66
C SER A 5 16.71 -5.94 -6.61
N ARG A 6 17.42 -4.99 -7.20
CA ARG A 6 16.99 -3.59 -7.30
C ARG A 6 15.74 -3.48 -8.18
N ASP A 7 15.74 -4.13 -9.33
CA ASP A 7 14.61 -4.13 -10.26
C ASP A 7 13.37 -4.81 -9.65
N LYS A 8 13.55 -5.88 -8.84
CA LYS A 8 12.46 -6.49 -8.06
C LYS A 8 11.85 -5.49 -7.08
N GLY A 9 12.67 -4.78 -6.30
CA GLY A 9 12.18 -3.74 -5.39
C GLY A 9 11.41 -2.64 -6.13
N LEU A 10 12.01 -2.11 -7.20
CA LEU A 10 11.44 -1.06 -8.03
C LEU A 10 10.07 -1.42 -8.60
N ARG A 11 9.89 -2.67 -9.04
CA ARG A 11 8.60 -3.17 -9.53
C ARG A 11 7.54 -3.22 -8.43
N ARG A 12 7.93 -3.60 -7.21
CA ARG A 12 6.99 -3.69 -6.08
C ARG A 12 6.56 -2.31 -5.61
N GLU A 13 7.48 -1.36 -5.50
CA GLU A 13 7.16 0.03 -5.17
C GLU A 13 6.20 0.65 -6.20
N ARG A 14 6.44 0.43 -7.49
CA ARG A 14 5.54 0.90 -8.56
C ARG A 14 4.16 0.27 -8.46
N ALA A 15 4.10 -1.05 -8.26
CA ALA A 15 2.83 -1.75 -8.14
C ALA A 15 2.00 -1.26 -6.94
N ILE A 16 2.64 -0.93 -5.81
CA ILE A 16 1.95 -0.31 -4.67
C ILE A 16 1.35 1.04 -5.07
N VAL A 17 2.11 1.91 -5.74
CA VAL A 17 1.57 3.20 -6.24
C VAL A 17 0.41 2.98 -7.20
N ASP A 18 0.56 2.08 -8.18
CA ASP A 18 -0.46 1.80 -9.19
C ASP A 18 -1.77 1.30 -8.56
N ILE A 19 -1.69 0.42 -7.55
CA ILE A 19 -2.87 -0.07 -6.81
C ILE A 19 -3.59 1.11 -6.14
N HIS A 20 -2.88 1.97 -5.42
CA HIS A 20 -3.49 3.11 -4.74
C HIS A 20 -4.14 4.07 -5.74
N MET A 21 -3.44 4.40 -6.83
CA MET A 21 -3.95 5.31 -7.86
C MET A 21 -5.21 4.75 -8.53
N LYS A 22 -5.27 3.43 -8.81
CA LYS A 22 -6.47 2.76 -9.35
C LYS A 22 -7.65 2.79 -8.38
N CYS A 23 -7.38 2.79 -7.08
CA CYS A 23 -8.39 2.91 -6.04
C CYS A 23 -8.76 4.37 -5.72
N GLY A 24 -8.32 5.33 -6.54
CA GLY A 24 -8.61 6.77 -6.35
C GLY A 24 -7.81 7.41 -5.20
N LEU A 25 -6.77 6.74 -4.71
CA LEU A 25 -5.88 7.25 -3.67
C LEU A 25 -4.61 7.81 -4.31
N ARG A 26 -4.29 9.07 -4.00
CA ARG A 26 -3.02 9.66 -4.45
C ARG A 26 -1.85 8.97 -3.74
N ALA A 27 -0.87 8.53 -4.53
CA ALA A 27 0.37 7.92 -4.08
C ALA A 27 1.52 8.28 -5.02
N GLU A 28 2.73 8.40 -4.48
CA GLU A 28 3.94 8.64 -5.28
C GLU A 28 5.14 7.87 -4.73
N ARG A 29 6.08 7.51 -5.60
CA ARG A 29 7.35 6.91 -5.16
C ARG A 29 8.33 7.99 -4.75
N VAL A 30 9.03 7.76 -3.65
CA VAL A 30 10.08 8.67 -3.17
C VAL A 30 11.33 8.49 -4.06
N PRO A 31 11.81 9.54 -4.75
CA PRO A 31 13.02 9.45 -5.56
C PRO A 31 14.23 9.09 -4.71
N LEU A 32 15.10 8.23 -5.24
CA LEU A 32 16.37 7.86 -4.61
C LEU A 32 16.23 7.29 -3.18
N SER A 33 15.06 6.73 -2.79
CA SER A 33 14.81 6.15 -1.46
C SER A 33 15.92 5.19 -1.00
N GLY A 34 16.43 4.36 -1.91
CA GLY A 34 17.55 3.44 -1.67
C GLY A 34 18.88 4.10 -1.32
N ALA A 35 19.16 5.30 -1.83
CA ALA A 35 20.37 6.07 -1.52
C ALA A 35 20.20 6.94 -0.26
N VAL A 36 18.99 7.47 -0.04
CA VAL A 36 18.64 8.29 1.13
C VAL A 36 18.54 7.46 2.42
N ARG A 37 18.30 6.14 2.32
CA ARG A 37 18.35 5.21 3.47
C ARG A 37 19.66 5.22 4.25
N TYR A 38 20.79 5.60 3.64
CA TYR A 38 22.07 5.78 4.35
C TYR A 38 22.03 6.93 5.38
N ARG A 39 21.04 7.83 5.29
CA ARG A 39 20.78 8.92 6.24
C ARG A 39 19.58 8.66 7.17
N GLY A 40 19.04 7.44 7.21
CA GLY A 40 18.11 6.99 8.24
C GLY A 40 16.63 7.36 8.09
N ASN A 41 16.22 8.07 7.03
CA ASN A 41 14.86 8.63 6.93
C ASN A 41 14.18 8.49 5.55
N GLY A 42 14.56 7.50 4.74
CA GLY A 42 14.01 7.31 3.38
C GLY A 42 12.85 6.32 3.35
N ALA A 43 11.63 6.82 3.18
CA ALA A 43 10.47 6.01 2.79
C ALA A 43 10.59 5.59 1.31
N ASP A 44 9.87 4.55 0.92
CA ASP A 44 9.77 4.09 -0.48
C ASP A 44 8.61 4.75 -1.23
N VAL A 45 7.48 4.93 -0.54
CA VAL A 45 6.23 5.43 -1.10
C VAL A 45 5.61 6.44 -0.14
N ASP A 46 5.11 7.54 -0.68
CA ASP A 46 4.28 8.52 0.02
C ASP A 46 2.81 8.28 -0.34
N LEU A 47 1.95 8.12 0.67
CA LEU A 47 0.51 7.89 0.51
C LEU A 47 -0.32 9.02 1.10
N TYR A 48 -1.20 9.62 0.30
CA TYR A 48 -2.00 10.78 0.72
C TYR A 48 -3.40 10.37 1.18
N VAL A 49 -3.47 9.39 2.09
CA VAL A 49 -4.74 8.85 2.62
C VAL A 49 -5.31 9.68 3.80
N ARG A 50 -4.53 10.68 4.25
CA ARG A 50 -4.83 11.54 5.41
C ARG A 50 -5.06 13.01 5.03
N GLY A 51 -4.81 13.39 3.78
CA GLY A 51 -4.83 14.79 3.33
C GLY A 51 -3.51 15.15 2.64
N ALA A 52 -3.04 16.38 2.82
CA ALA A 52 -1.83 16.88 2.16
C ALA A 52 -0.53 16.27 2.69
N GLU A 53 -0.48 15.89 3.98
CA GLU A 53 0.68 15.24 4.57
C GLU A 53 0.69 13.74 4.27
N PRO A 54 1.81 13.19 3.74
CA PRO A 54 1.88 11.79 3.37
C PRO A 54 2.02 10.86 4.58
N VAL A 55 1.40 9.68 4.50
CA VAL A 55 1.82 8.48 5.21
C VAL A 55 3.08 7.95 4.51
N LYS A 56 4.20 7.96 5.21
CA LYS A 56 5.47 7.43 4.72
C LYS A 56 5.48 5.92 4.82
N ALA A 57 5.69 5.24 3.70
CA ALA A 57 5.61 3.80 3.62
C ALA A 57 6.90 3.14 3.14
N GLU A 58 7.32 2.09 3.84
CA GLU A 58 8.40 1.18 3.44
C GLU A 58 7.80 -0.04 2.71
N VAL A 59 8.49 -0.56 1.69
CA VAL A 59 8.04 -1.77 0.96
C VAL A 59 9.04 -2.91 1.10
N LYS A 60 8.59 -4.06 1.64
CA LYS A 60 9.40 -5.29 1.75
C LYS A 60 8.72 -6.46 1.04
N ALA A 61 9.44 -7.09 0.11
CA ALA A 61 9.03 -8.32 -0.55
C ALA A 61 9.86 -9.52 -0.06
N ARG A 62 9.21 -10.55 0.49
CA ARG A 62 9.87 -11.72 1.11
C ARG A 62 9.08 -13.01 0.86
N GLY A 63 9.76 -14.16 0.88
CA GLY A 63 9.12 -15.47 0.63
C GLY A 63 8.33 -16.02 1.81
N GLU A 64 8.75 -15.71 3.03
CA GLU A 64 8.15 -16.15 4.29
C GLU A 64 7.74 -14.97 5.18
N GLY A 65 7.02 -15.26 6.27
CA GLY A 65 6.63 -14.27 7.27
C GLY A 65 7.67 -14.14 8.39
N ASP A 66 7.87 -12.92 8.88
CA ASP A 66 8.79 -12.61 9.98
C ASP A 66 8.04 -12.26 11.29
N GLY A 67 8.72 -12.38 12.44
CA GLY A 67 8.16 -12.02 13.75
C GLY A 67 8.23 -10.52 14.09
N PHE A 68 7.57 -10.12 15.20
CA PHE A 68 7.41 -8.72 15.61
C PHE A 68 8.69 -7.87 15.58
N LYS A 69 9.80 -8.35 16.17
CA LYS A 69 11.09 -7.62 16.18
C LYS A 69 11.59 -7.27 14.78
N THR A 70 11.34 -8.13 13.79
CA THR A 70 11.73 -7.88 12.41
C THR A 70 10.79 -6.88 11.75
N LEU A 71 9.49 -6.99 12.01
CA LEU A 71 8.49 -6.03 11.52
C LEU A 71 8.78 -4.62 12.05
N GLU A 72 9.05 -4.48 13.34
CA GLU A 72 9.41 -3.20 13.98
C GLU A 72 10.69 -2.61 13.39
N ARG A 73 11.73 -3.45 13.19
CA ARG A 73 12.98 -3.02 12.56
C ARG A 73 12.76 -2.54 11.12
N TRP A 74 11.88 -3.19 10.37
CA TRP A 74 11.59 -2.81 8.98
C TRP A 74 10.71 -1.58 8.88
N LEU A 75 9.72 -1.46 9.75
CA LEU A 75 8.89 -0.27 9.87
C LEU A 75 9.78 0.94 10.21
N GLY A 76 10.68 0.79 11.18
CA GLY A 76 11.59 1.85 11.57
C GLY A 76 10.82 3.12 11.97
N GLY A 77 11.18 4.25 11.37
CA GLY A 77 10.49 5.53 11.56
C GLY A 77 9.34 5.80 10.56
N ASN A 78 8.96 4.83 9.74
CA ASN A 78 7.88 5.00 8.76
C ASN A 78 6.50 4.84 9.41
N ASP A 79 5.49 5.46 8.81
CA ASP A 79 4.09 5.35 9.23
C ASP A 79 3.46 4.00 8.83
N ALA A 80 3.98 3.37 7.78
CA ALA A 80 3.46 2.12 7.25
C ALA A 80 4.55 1.20 6.70
N LEU A 81 4.28 -0.11 6.75
CA LEU A 81 5.11 -1.15 6.14
C LEU A 81 4.25 -2.04 5.26
N PHE A 82 4.52 -2.04 3.96
CA PHE A 82 3.92 -2.98 3.00
C PHE A 82 4.76 -4.25 2.93
N LEU A 83 4.10 -5.38 3.20
CA LEU A 83 4.67 -6.72 3.12
C LEU A 83 4.08 -7.44 1.92
N TRP A 84 4.93 -7.78 0.96
CA TRP A 84 4.51 -8.49 -0.25
C TRP A 84 5.14 -9.89 -0.31
N ARG A 85 4.35 -10.90 0.05
CA ARG A 85 4.74 -12.30 -0.13
C ARG A 85 4.59 -12.75 -1.57
N ASP A 86 5.51 -13.57 -2.07
CA ASP A 86 5.45 -14.04 -3.44
C ASP A 86 4.10 -14.77 -3.70
N ARG A 87 3.38 -14.35 -4.76
CA ARG A 87 2.05 -14.85 -5.17
C ARG A 87 0.95 -14.68 -4.11
N ALA A 88 1.04 -13.68 -3.26
CA ALA A 88 -0.01 -13.32 -2.31
C ALA A 88 -0.41 -11.84 -2.40
N THR A 89 -1.59 -11.52 -1.89
CA THR A 89 -2.03 -10.15 -1.63
C THR A 89 -1.07 -9.47 -0.65
N PRO A 90 -0.64 -8.22 -0.92
CA PRO A 90 0.19 -7.48 0.02
C PRO A 90 -0.57 -7.15 1.30
N MET A 91 0.13 -7.16 2.43
CA MET A 91 -0.39 -6.74 3.72
C MET A 91 0.21 -5.40 4.12
N VAL A 92 -0.53 -4.63 4.93
CA VAL A 92 -0.05 -3.38 5.52
C VAL A 92 0.04 -3.54 7.03
N VAL A 93 1.21 -3.20 7.58
CA VAL A 93 1.43 -3.06 9.02
C VAL A 93 1.45 -1.57 9.34
N LEU A 94 0.64 -1.16 10.33
CA LEU A 94 0.54 0.21 10.81
C LEU A 94 0.73 0.24 12.33
N PRO A 95 1.43 1.26 12.87
CA PRO A 95 1.27 1.63 14.27
C PRO A 95 -0.20 1.91 14.57
N LEU A 96 -0.65 1.53 15.77
CA LEU A 96 -2.05 1.69 16.19
C LEU A 96 -2.54 3.15 16.03
N HIS A 97 -1.70 4.13 16.34
CA HIS A 97 -2.08 5.55 16.24
C HIS A 97 -2.34 5.98 14.78
N VAL A 98 -1.55 5.50 13.81
CA VAL A 98 -1.76 5.76 12.38
C VAL A 98 -3.06 5.11 11.92
N TRP A 99 -3.30 3.86 12.32
CA TRP A 99 -4.56 3.17 12.02
C TRP A 99 -5.78 3.93 12.55
N ILE A 100 -5.76 4.34 13.83
CA ILE A 100 -6.87 5.08 14.45
C ILE A 100 -7.11 6.40 13.72
N GLU A 101 -6.06 7.11 13.31
CA GLU A 101 -6.19 8.36 12.57
C GLU A 101 -6.92 8.16 11.23
N ILE A 102 -6.55 7.12 10.48
CA ILE A 102 -7.18 6.75 9.20
C ILE A 102 -8.64 6.33 9.45
N ALA A 103 -8.87 5.44 10.41
CA ALA A 103 -10.20 4.93 10.74
C ALA A 103 -11.16 6.05 11.17
N ARG A 104 -10.70 7.00 12.00
CA ARG A 104 -11.51 8.17 12.44
C ARG A 104 -11.92 9.08 11.28
N ARG A 105 -11.10 9.20 10.24
CA ARG A 105 -11.51 9.92 9.01
C ARG A 105 -12.58 9.13 8.25
N SER A 106 -12.45 7.81 8.18
CA SER A 106 -13.41 6.94 7.49
C SER A 106 -14.79 6.88 8.18
N VAL A 107 -14.86 6.82 9.51
CA VAL A 107 -16.13 6.70 10.26
C VAL A 107 -16.97 7.98 10.15
N ARG A 108 -16.33 9.14 9.92
CA ARG A 108 -17.07 10.38 9.61
C ARG A 108 -17.81 10.34 8.27
N CYS A 109 -17.60 9.32 7.45
CA CYS A 109 -18.17 9.20 6.11
C CYS A 109 -19.38 8.25 6.00
N THR A 110 -19.64 7.30 6.91
CA THR A 110 -20.87 6.44 6.89
C THR A 110 -21.05 5.60 8.18
N GLU A 111 -22.31 5.21 8.49
CA GLU A 111 -22.65 4.27 9.58
C GLU A 111 -21.96 2.89 9.44
N PRO A 112 -21.29 2.35 10.48
CA PRO A 112 -20.45 1.14 10.38
C PRO A 112 -21.20 -0.20 10.28
N ASP A 113 -22.44 -0.28 10.74
CA ASP A 113 -23.07 -1.55 11.14
C ASP A 113 -23.98 -2.22 10.08
N ALA A 114 -24.07 -1.66 8.87
CA ALA A 114 -24.90 -2.21 7.79
C ALA A 114 -24.18 -3.17 6.81
N ASP A 115 -22.89 -3.48 7.03
CA ASP A 115 -22.00 -3.98 5.98
C ASP A 115 -22.09 -5.48 5.67
N ARG A 116 -23.16 -5.90 4.99
CA ARG A 116 -23.29 -7.26 4.41
C ARG A 116 -22.36 -7.50 3.22
N GLU A 117 -21.69 -6.48 2.69
CA GLU A 117 -20.90 -6.54 1.45
C GLU A 117 -19.39 -6.42 1.68
N ARG A 118 -18.93 -6.56 2.93
CA ARG A 118 -17.52 -6.44 3.34
C ARG A 118 -16.54 -7.17 2.41
N ALA A 119 -16.85 -8.41 2.04
CA ALA A 119 -15.99 -9.22 1.17
C ALA A 119 -15.90 -8.68 -0.27
N ARG A 120 -16.97 -8.07 -0.80
CA ARG A 120 -16.96 -7.42 -2.11
C ARG A 120 -16.12 -6.14 -2.07
N ARG A 121 -16.27 -5.33 -1.02
CA ARG A 121 -15.49 -4.09 -0.85
C ARG A 121 -14.01 -4.37 -0.62
N ALA A 122 -13.66 -5.43 0.12
CA ALA A 122 -12.28 -5.87 0.27
C ALA A 122 -11.64 -6.19 -1.09
N ARG A 123 -12.32 -6.98 -1.93
CA ARG A 123 -11.86 -7.26 -3.30
C ARG A 123 -11.75 -5.99 -4.15
N GLN A 124 -12.75 -5.12 -4.13
CA GLN A 124 -12.72 -3.85 -4.86
C GLN A 124 -11.61 -2.90 -4.38
N ALA A 125 -11.28 -2.90 -3.09
CA ALA A 125 -10.19 -2.09 -2.54
C ALA A 125 -8.81 -2.61 -2.95
N GLU A 126 -8.67 -3.92 -3.18
CA GLU A 126 -7.42 -4.55 -3.63
C GLU A 126 -7.23 -4.47 -5.15
N GLU A 127 -8.32 -4.56 -5.91
CA GLU A 127 -8.29 -4.70 -7.38
C GLU A 127 -8.65 -3.38 -8.12
N GLY A 128 -9.20 -2.40 -7.42
CA GLY A 128 -9.77 -1.18 -7.99
C GLY A 128 -11.21 -1.37 -8.49
N PRO A 129 -11.85 -0.30 -9.00
CA PRO A 129 -13.17 -0.41 -9.62
C PRO A 129 -13.11 -1.39 -10.80
N LEU A 130 -14.07 -2.32 -10.87
CA LEU A 130 -14.25 -3.13 -12.08
C LEU A 130 -14.59 -2.18 -13.24
N PRO A 131 -14.04 -2.41 -14.45
CA PRO A 131 -14.46 -1.65 -15.62
C PRO A 131 -15.98 -1.78 -15.79
N SER A 132 -16.61 -0.71 -16.29
CA SER A 132 -18.04 -0.73 -16.61
C SER A 132 -18.34 -1.97 -17.49
N PRO A 133 -19.45 -2.69 -17.28
CA PRO A 133 -19.87 -3.78 -18.16
C PRO A 133 -19.85 -3.36 -19.65
N ASP A 134 -20.18 -2.10 -19.92
CA ASP A 134 -20.20 -1.53 -21.28
C ASP A 134 -18.79 -1.45 -21.90
N ALA A 135 -17.74 -1.27 -21.09
CA ALA A 135 -16.35 -1.23 -21.55
C ALA A 135 -15.82 -2.62 -21.97
N ILE A 136 -16.48 -3.70 -21.55
CA ILE A 136 -16.13 -5.08 -21.93
C ILE A 136 -16.82 -5.46 -23.24
N ALA A 137 -18.01 -4.90 -23.50
CA ALA A 137 -18.77 -5.14 -24.72
C ALA A 137 -18.14 -4.51 -25.97
N GLU A 138 -17.39 -3.41 -25.85
CA GLU A 138 -16.73 -2.74 -26.98
C GLU A 138 -15.42 -3.42 -27.46
N VAL A 139 -14.91 -4.43 -26.74
CA VAL A 139 -13.60 -5.05 -27.01
C VAL A 139 -13.70 -6.48 -27.59
N THR A 140 -14.91 -6.98 -27.84
CA THR A 140 -15.07 -8.28 -28.51
C THR A 140 -15.35 -8.06 -30.00
N PRO A 141 -14.48 -8.56 -30.92
CA PRO A 141 -14.66 -8.37 -32.37
C PRO A 141 -15.86 -9.11 -32.94
#